data_AF-A0A450U7B2-F1
#
_entry.id   AF-A0A450U7B2-F1
#
_cell.length_a   1.000
_cell.length_b   1.000
_cell.length_c   1.000
_cell.angle_alpha   90.00
_cell.angle_beta   90.00
_cell.angle_gamma   90.00
#
_symmetry.space_group_name_H-M   'P 1'
#
loop_
_entity.id
_entity.type
_entity.pdbx_description
1 polymer ?
#
loop_
_entity_poly.entity_id
_entity_poly.type
_entity_poly.pdbx_seq_one_letter_code
_entity_poly.pdbx_strand_id
1 'polypeptide(L)'
;MINAILTDIEDTTTSIAFVFDVLFPYARDHMARFVAEHGGEAVVRTELRAVAEELGHSLDDDEVVEVLKRWIAENRKATPLKNLQGMLWQRGYQQGDFTGHVHEDAVRNLRQWHAAGLRLYVYSSGSVQAQKTAVRLQRCR
;
A
#
# COMPACT_ATOMS: atom_id res chain seq x y z
N MET A 1 32.79 -4.11 -8.03
CA MET A 1 32.37 -4.44 -6.64
C MET A 1 30.92 -3.98 -6.49
N ILE A 2 30.06 -4.78 -5.86
CA ILE A 2 28.64 -4.44 -5.65
C ILE A 2 28.51 -3.64 -4.35
N ASN A 3 27.83 -2.50 -4.39
CA ASN A 3 27.71 -1.57 -3.25
C ASN A 3 26.27 -1.41 -2.73
N ALA A 4 25.29 -1.99 -3.43
CA ALA A 4 23.88 -1.91 -3.09
C ALA A 4 23.09 -3.06 -3.76
N ILE A 5 21.97 -3.42 -3.16
CA ILE A 5 20.96 -4.33 -3.71
C ILE A 5 19.65 -3.55 -3.86
N LEU A 6 19.01 -3.68 -5.02
CA LEU A 6 17.69 -3.15 -5.31
C LEU A 6 16.75 -4.34 -5.50
N THR A 7 15.69 -4.42 -4.70
CA THR A 7 14.71 -5.50 -4.77
C THR A 7 13.34 -4.98 -5.19
N ASP A 8 12.63 -5.77 -6.00
CA ASP A 8 11.18 -5.60 -6.16
C ASP A 8 10.41 -6.20 -4.97
N ILE A 9 9.11 -5.96 -4.92
CA ILE A 9 8.18 -6.48 -3.92
C ILE A 9 7.47 -7.73 -4.46
N GLU A 10 6.66 -7.55 -5.50
CA GLU A 10 5.73 -8.57 -6.02
C GLU A 10 6.52 -9.74 -6.61
N ASP A 11 6.23 -10.96 -6.14
CA ASP A 11 6.91 -12.22 -6.47
C ASP A 11 8.44 -12.23 -6.34
N THR A 12 9.01 -11.23 -5.66
CA THR A 12 10.45 -11.14 -5.35
C THR A 12 10.68 -11.24 -3.85
N THR A 13 9.96 -10.45 -3.06
CA THR A 13 10.04 -10.51 -1.59
C THR A 13 8.71 -10.85 -0.94
N THR A 14 7.60 -10.55 -1.62
CA THR A 14 6.22 -10.75 -1.15
C THR A 14 5.42 -11.43 -2.24
N SER A 15 4.53 -12.35 -1.87
CA SER A 15 3.68 -13.03 -2.85
C SER A 15 2.73 -12.05 -3.53
N ILE A 16 2.62 -12.13 -4.85
CA ILE A 16 1.61 -11.38 -5.60
C ILE A 16 0.18 -11.73 -5.15
N ALA A 17 -0.05 -12.99 -4.76
CA ALA A 17 -1.33 -13.46 -4.24
C ALA A 17 -1.73 -12.67 -2.98
N PHE A 18 -0.79 -12.32 -2.10
CA PHE A 18 -1.09 -11.49 -0.94
C PHE A 18 -1.62 -10.10 -1.32
N VAL A 19 -1.14 -9.52 -2.44
CA VAL A 19 -1.63 -8.22 -2.92
C VAL A 19 -3.09 -8.34 -3.40
N PHE A 20 -3.38 -9.33 -4.24
CA PHE A 20 -4.70 -9.49 -4.86
C PHE A 20 -5.74 -10.14 -3.95
N ASP A 21 -5.33 -11.04 -3.05
CA ASP A 21 -6.24 -11.82 -2.21
C ASP A 21 -6.43 -11.20 -0.82
N VAL A 22 -5.53 -10.30 -0.39
CA VAL A 22 -5.61 -9.65 0.93
C VAL A 22 -5.70 -8.14 0.80
N LEU A 23 -4.69 -7.47 0.23
CA LEU A 23 -4.62 -6.01 0.28
C LEU A 23 -5.74 -5.32 -0.51
N PHE A 24 -6.03 -5.79 -1.72
CA PHE A 24 -7.07 -5.20 -2.56
C PHE A 24 -8.49 -5.44 -2.01
N PRO A 25 -8.86 -6.68 -1.61
CA PRO A 25 -10.13 -6.94 -0.93
C PRO A 25 -10.29 -6.12 0.35
N TYR A 26 -9.25 -6.07 1.20
CA TYR A 26 -9.28 -5.25 2.42
C TYR A 26 -9.52 -3.77 2.10
N ALA A 27 -8.82 -3.21 1.12
CA ALA A 27 -9.02 -1.82 0.74
C ALA A 27 -10.47 -1.56 0.27
N ARG A 28 -11.01 -2.44 -0.58
CA ARG A 28 -12.38 -2.33 -1.10
C ARG A 28 -13.42 -2.38 0.03
N ASP A 29 -13.26 -3.33 0.95
CA ASP A 29 -14.26 -3.62 1.98
C ASP A 29 -14.24 -2.59 3.11
N HIS A 30 -13.08 -1.97 3.37
CA HIS A 30 -12.90 -1.00 4.45
C HIS A 30 -12.90 0.47 4.00
N MET A 31 -12.89 0.77 2.68
CA MET A 31 -12.80 2.15 2.17
C MET A 31 -13.92 3.05 2.69
N ALA A 32 -15.17 2.57 2.68
CA ALA A 32 -16.33 3.36 3.11
C ALA A 32 -16.20 3.80 4.57
N ARG A 33 -15.88 2.84 5.45
CA ARG A 33 -15.65 3.10 6.87
C ARG A 33 -14.47 4.04 7.08
N PHE A 34 -13.38 3.81 6.36
CA PHE A 34 -12.19 4.65 6.45
C PHE A 34 -12.49 6.11 6.11
N VAL A 35 -13.23 6.36 5.02
CA VAL A 35 -13.65 7.71 4.63
C VAL A 35 -14.61 8.32 5.65
N ALA A 36 -15.57 7.56 6.17
CA ALA A 36 -16.49 8.06 7.20
C ALA A 36 -15.77 8.46 8.50
N GLU A 37 -14.79 7.68 8.94
CA GLU A 37 -14.06 7.92 10.19
C GLU A 37 -12.94 8.97 10.04
N HIS A 38 -12.28 9.02 8.88
CA HIS A 38 -11.05 9.81 8.68
C HIS A 38 -11.17 10.88 7.58
N GLY A 39 -12.31 11.00 6.89
CA GLY A 39 -12.50 11.94 5.78
C GLY A 39 -12.29 13.41 6.13
N GLY A 40 -12.41 13.77 7.42
CA GLY A 40 -12.11 15.11 7.95
C GLY A 40 -10.62 15.38 8.17
N GLU A 41 -9.76 14.37 8.19
CA GLU A 41 -8.31 14.55 8.33
C GLU A 41 -7.75 15.26 7.10
N ALA A 42 -6.91 16.29 7.29
CA ALA A 42 -6.42 17.11 6.18
C ALA A 42 -5.77 16.29 5.04
N VAL A 43 -5.01 15.25 5.41
CA VAL A 43 -4.35 14.36 4.44
C VAL A 43 -5.36 13.52 3.65
N VAL A 44 -6.37 12.95 4.30
CA VAL A 44 -7.42 12.16 3.63
C VAL A 44 -8.28 13.07 2.77
N ARG A 45 -8.69 14.22 3.31
CA ARG A 45 -9.52 15.19 2.60
C ARG A 45 -8.89 15.70 1.32
N THR A 46 -7.56 15.87 1.33
CA THR A 46 -6.78 16.26 0.15
C THR A 46 -6.90 15.22 -0.96
N GLU A 47 -6.72 13.95 -0.63
CA GLU A 47 -6.84 12.87 -1.62
C GLU A 47 -8.27 12.70 -2.12
N LEU A 48 -9.28 12.82 -1.25
CA LEU A 48 -10.70 12.74 -1.67
C LEU A 48 -11.07 13.90 -2.61
N ARG A 49 -10.53 15.11 -2.41
CA ARG A 49 -10.69 16.22 -3.36
C ARG A 49 -9.98 15.93 -4.68
N ALA A 50 -8.77 15.37 -4.64
CA ALA A 50 -8.05 14.98 -5.85
C ALA A 50 -8.81 13.92 -6.67
N VAL A 51 -9.58 13.02 -6.04
CA VAL A 51 -10.50 12.10 -6.76
C VAL A 51 -11.57 12.89 -7.52
N ALA A 52 -12.23 13.85 -6.86
CA ALA A 52 -13.26 14.69 -7.48
C ALA A 52 -12.69 15.55 -8.62
N GLU A 53 -11.49 16.11 -8.45
CA GLU A 53 -10.78 16.85 -9.49
C GLU A 53 -10.43 15.98 -10.69
N GLU A 54 -10.00 14.73 -10.48
CA GLU A 54 -9.69 13.78 -11.56
C GLU A 54 -10.94 13.38 -12.36
N LEU A 55 -12.13 13.47 -11.76
CA LEU A 55 -13.42 13.25 -12.42
C LEU A 55 -14.04 14.52 -13.01
N GLY A 56 -13.53 15.70 -12.67
CA GLY A 56 -13.95 16.98 -13.23
C GLY A 56 -15.29 17.50 -12.70
N HIS A 57 -15.79 16.98 -11.58
CA HIS A 57 -17.00 17.48 -10.93
C HIS A 57 -16.96 17.32 -9.42
N SER A 58 -17.82 18.07 -8.71
CA SER A 58 -17.98 17.91 -7.27
C SER A 58 -18.65 16.57 -6.97
N LEU A 59 -18.17 15.91 -5.93
CA LEU A 59 -18.67 14.65 -5.42
C LEU A 59 -18.80 14.76 -3.91
N ASP A 60 -19.84 14.16 -3.36
CA ASP A 60 -19.88 13.89 -1.92
C ASP A 60 -18.99 12.68 -1.57
N ASP A 61 -18.81 12.44 -0.28
CA ASP A 61 -17.89 11.40 0.20
C ASP A 61 -18.37 9.98 -0.13
N ASP A 62 -19.68 9.75 -0.17
CA ASP A 62 -20.25 8.45 -0.50
C ASP A 62 -20.04 8.16 -2.00
N GLU A 63 -20.25 9.16 -2.86
CA GLU A 63 -19.94 9.04 -4.29
C GLU A 63 -18.44 8.83 -4.54
N VAL A 64 -17.56 9.53 -3.82
CA VAL A 64 -16.11 9.30 -3.90
C VAL A 64 -15.76 7.87 -3.48
N VAL A 65 -16.39 7.34 -2.43
CA VAL A 65 -16.17 5.95 -1.98
C VAL A 65 -16.55 4.95 -3.08
N GLU A 66 -17.69 5.13 -3.74
CA GLU A 66 -18.11 4.23 -4.83
C GLU A 66 -17.17 4.31 -6.04
N VAL A 67 -16.69 5.52 -6.37
CA VAL A 67 -15.63 5.71 -7.37
C VAL A 67 -14.36 4.94 -6.98
N LEU A 68 -13.90 5.07 -5.73
CA LEU A 68 -12.70 4.40 -5.24
C LEU A 68 -12.84 2.88 -5.29
N LYS A 69 -13.97 2.32 -4.86
CA LYS A 69 -14.26 0.88 -4.95
C LYS A 69 -14.22 0.38 -6.39
N ARG A 70 -14.82 1.12 -7.33
CA ARG A 70 -14.76 0.81 -8.76
C ARG A 70 -13.32 0.85 -9.26
N TRP A 71 -12.56 1.90 -8.94
CA TRP A 71 -11.17 2.01 -9.36
C TRP A 71 -10.28 0.88 -8.81
N ILE A 72 -10.56 0.39 -7.59
CA ILE A 72 -9.91 -0.81 -7.04
C ILE A 72 -10.25 -2.04 -7.90
N ALA A 73 -11.53 -2.26 -8.21
CA ALA A 73 -11.96 -3.38 -9.04
C ALA A 73 -11.37 -3.35 -10.47
N GLU A 74 -11.21 -2.14 -11.03
CA GLU A 74 -10.60 -1.91 -12.34
C GLU A 74 -9.06 -1.93 -12.32
N ASN A 75 -8.43 -2.09 -11.15
CA ASN A 75 -6.98 -1.94 -10.96
C ASN A 75 -6.44 -0.62 -11.54
N ARG A 76 -7.20 0.47 -11.38
CA ARG A 76 -6.83 1.80 -11.87
C ARG A 76 -5.64 2.33 -11.08
N LYS A 77 -4.61 2.81 -11.78
CA LYS A 77 -3.38 3.34 -11.19
C LYS A 77 -3.47 4.84 -10.84
N ALA A 78 -4.60 5.28 -10.29
CA ALA A 78 -4.81 6.68 -9.89
C ALA A 78 -4.00 7.01 -8.62
N THR A 79 -3.27 8.13 -8.65
CA THR A 79 -2.47 8.59 -7.51
C THR A 79 -3.28 8.75 -6.21
N PRO A 80 -4.44 9.44 -6.20
CA PRO A 80 -5.19 9.61 -4.95
C PRO A 80 -5.72 8.29 -4.37
N LEU A 81 -6.09 7.35 -5.24
CA LEU A 81 -6.46 5.99 -4.80
C LEU A 81 -5.28 5.31 -4.09
N LYS A 82 -4.10 5.32 -4.69
CA LYS A 82 -2.90 4.68 -4.11
C LYS A 82 -2.50 5.29 -2.77
N ASN A 83 -2.71 6.59 -2.60
CA ASN A 83 -2.44 7.29 -1.35
C ASN A 83 -3.43 6.84 -0.26
N LEU A 84 -4.74 6.85 -0.57
CA LEU A 84 -5.79 6.39 0.35
C LEU A 84 -5.63 4.92 0.73
N GLN A 85 -5.36 4.04 -0.24
CA GLN A 85 -5.03 2.64 0.00
C GLN A 85 -3.83 2.50 0.95
N GLY A 86 -2.77 3.27 0.73
CA GLY A 86 -1.59 3.27 1.61
C GLY A 86 -1.90 3.67 3.06
N MET A 87 -2.74 4.70 3.25
CA MET A 87 -3.18 5.15 4.58
C MET A 87 -4.06 4.11 5.28
N LEU A 88 -4.95 3.47 4.53
CA LEU A 88 -5.84 2.42 5.01
C LEU A 88 -5.06 1.17 5.39
N TRP A 89 -4.18 0.67 4.52
CA TRP A 89 -3.37 -0.51 4.82
C TRP A 89 -2.45 -0.29 6.01
N GLN A 90 -1.84 0.89 6.13
CA GLN A 90 -1.01 1.21 7.28
C GLN A 90 -1.77 1.02 8.61
N ARG A 91 -3.03 1.45 8.66
CA ARG A 91 -3.89 1.27 9.84
C ARG A 91 -4.23 -0.21 10.06
N GLY A 92 -4.62 -0.94 9.01
CA GLY A 92 -4.89 -2.37 9.10
C GLY A 92 -3.69 -3.17 9.65
N TYR A 93 -2.47 -2.85 9.21
CA TYR A 93 -1.25 -3.43 9.76
C TYR A 93 -1.00 -3.05 11.23
N GLN A 94 -1.30 -1.81 11.64
CA GLN A 94 -1.14 -1.36 13.02
C GLN A 94 -2.17 -1.99 13.97
N GLN A 95 -3.38 -2.26 13.48
CA GLN A 95 -4.46 -2.90 14.22
C GLN A 95 -4.32 -4.43 14.26
N GLY A 96 -3.52 -5.01 13.36
CA GLY A 96 -3.32 -6.44 13.27
C GLY A 96 -4.40 -7.17 12.47
N ASP A 97 -5.16 -6.44 11.65
CA ASP A 97 -6.22 -7.00 10.79
C ASP A 97 -5.68 -8.02 9.79
N PHE A 98 -4.42 -7.85 9.40
CA PHE A 98 -3.65 -8.79 8.59
C PHE A 98 -2.16 -8.62 8.87
N THR A 99 -1.41 -9.69 8.61
CA THR A 99 0.06 -9.68 8.66
C THR A 99 0.62 -9.74 7.25
N GLY A 100 1.72 -9.04 7.00
CA GLY A 100 2.40 -9.08 5.70
C GLY A 100 2.90 -10.48 5.39
N HIS A 101 2.90 -10.84 4.11
CA HIS A 101 3.62 -12.00 3.63
C HIS A 101 5.03 -11.60 3.19
N VAL A 102 6.05 -12.35 3.59
CA VAL A 102 7.40 -12.23 3.03
C VAL A 102 7.98 -13.63 2.87
N HIS A 103 8.61 -13.92 1.74
CA HIS A 103 9.29 -15.21 1.57
C HIS A 103 10.46 -15.34 2.55
N GLU A 104 10.61 -16.51 3.18
CA GLU A 104 11.64 -16.73 4.22
C GLU A 104 13.07 -16.57 3.69
N ASP A 105 13.30 -16.96 2.43
CA ASP A 105 14.57 -16.80 1.75
C ASP A 105 14.87 -15.34 1.41
N ALA A 106 13.86 -14.56 1.02
CA ALA A 106 13.99 -13.12 0.86
C ALA A 106 14.42 -12.44 2.17
N VAL A 107 13.77 -12.77 3.30
CA VAL A 107 14.16 -12.26 4.63
C VAL A 107 15.61 -12.63 4.96
N ARG A 108 15.97 -13.90 4.78
CA ARG A 108 17.32 -14.41 5.07
C ARG A 108 18.38 -13.68 4.24
N ASN A 109 18.17 -13.51 2.94
CA ASN A 109 19.13 -12.86 2.04
C ASN A 109 19.25 -11.36 2.33
N LEU A 110 18.14 -10.66 2.56
CA LEU A 110 18.15 -9.24 2.94
C LEU A 110 18.96 -9.01 4.22
N ARG A 111 18.83 -9.90 5.22
CA ARG A 111 19.63 -9.83 6.45
C ARG A 111 21.11 -10.03 6.19
N GLN A 112 21.47 -11.03 5.39
CA GLN A 112 22.87 -11.32 5.05
C GLN A 112 23.51 -10.14 4.30
N TRP A 113 22.82 -9.57 3.31
CA TRP A 113 23.33 -8.42 2.56
C TRP A 113 23.49 -7.18 3.43
N HIS A 114 22.53 -6.91 4.32
CA HIS A 114 22.64 -5.82 5.28
C HIS A 114 23.84 -6.02 6.24
N ALA A 115 24.02 -7.24 6.76
CA ALA A 115 25.14 -7.58 7.64
C ALA A 115 26.50 -7.46 6.93
N ALA A 116 26.53 -7.69 5.61
CA ALA A 116 27.72 -7.48 4.78
C ALA A 116 27.98 -5.99 4.43
N GLY A 117 27.19 -5.06 4.95
CA GLY A 117 27.36 -3.61 4.70
C GLY A 117 26.79 -3.13 3.37
N LEU A 118 26.02 -3.96 2.66
CA LEU A 118 25.35 -3.55 1.42
C LEU A 118 24.14 -2.69 1.72
N ARG A 119 23.97 -1.61 0.96
CA ARG A 119 22.78 -0.76 1.05
C ARG A 119 21.59 -1.46 0.37
N LEU A 120 20.45 -1.48 1.03
CA LEU A 120 19.22 -2.11 0.53
C LEU A 120 18.21 -1.05 0.12
N TYR A 121 17.64 -1.21 -1.06
CA TYR A 121 16.62 -0.34 -1.61
C TYR A 121 15.48 -1.19 -2.19
N VAL A 122 14.28 -0.61 -2.20
CA VAL A 122 13.10 -1.21 -2.83
C VAL A 122 12.69 -0.37 -4.04
N TYR A 123 12.33 -1.03 -5.13
CA TYR A 123 11.74 -0.41 -6.31
C TYR A 123 10.54 -1.24 -6.76
N SER A 124 9.34 -0.68 -6.61
CA SER A 124 8.09 -1.35 -6.94
C SER A 124 7.04 -0.35 -7.40
N SER A 125 5.98 -0.84 -8.05
CA SER A 125 4.88 -0.03 -8.56
C SER A 125 3.99 0.54 -7.44
N GLY A 126 4.03 -0.03 -6.23
CA GLY A 126 3.28 0.44 -5.07
C GLY A 126 3.67 1.85 -4.60
N SER A 127 2.80 2.52 -3.84
CA SER A 127 3.14 3.83 -3.25
C SER A 127 4.31 3.72 -2.28
N VAL A 128 5.12 4.77 -2.13
CA VAL A 128 6.26 4.78 -1.19
C VAL A 128 5.82 4.43 0.24
N GLN A 129 4.60 4.82 0.62
CA GLN A 129 4.04 4.48 1.93
C GLN A 129 3.73 2.98 2.07
N ALA A 130 3.15 2.36 1.05
CA ALA A 130 2.93 0.92 1.01
C ALA A 130 4.26 0.15 1.05
N GLN A 131 5.26 0.62 0.30
CA GLN A 131 6.62 0.04 0.29
C GLN A 131 7.28 0.11 1.68
N LYS A 132 7.21 1.26 2.37
CA LYS A 132 7.73 1.41 3.74
C LYS A 132 7.08 0.42 4.71
N THR A 133 5.79 0.17 4.53
CA THR A 133 5.04 -0.76 5.37
C THR A 133 5.45 -2.20 5.10
N ALA A 134 5.56 -2.60 3.82
CA ALA A 134 6.10 -3.90 3.41
C ALA A 134 7.53 -4.14 3.96
N VAL A 135 8.42 -3.16 3.84
CA VAL A 135 9.81 -3.26 4.36
C VAL A 135 9.86 -3.38 5.88
N ARG A 136 8.97 -2.69 6.61
CA ARG A 136 8.90 -2.85 8.07
C ARG A 136 8.50 -4.27 8.47
N LEU A 137 7.61 -4.91 7.72
CA LEU A 137 7.21 -6.30 7.95
C LEU A 137 8.37 -7.26 7.68
N GLN A 138 9.25 -6.96 6.71
CA GLN A 138 10.47 -7.74 6.45
C GLN A 138 11.50 -7.66 7.59
N ARG A 139 11.47 -6.59 8.39
CA ARG A 139 12.36 -6.39 9.55
C ARG A 139 11.84 -7.05 10.83
N CYS A 140 10.54 -7.28 10.94
CA CYS A 140 9.92 -7.91 12.12
C CYS A 140 9.83 -9.43 11.94
N ARG A 141 10.90 -10.14 12.34
CA ARG A 141 10.90 -11.51 12.91
C ARG A 141 12.32 -11.93 13.25
#